data_AF-A0A9X3LY75-F1
#
_entry.id   AF-A0A9X3LY75-F1
#
_cell.length_a   1.000
_cell.length_b   1.000
_cell.length_c   1.000
_cell.angle_alpha   90.00
_cell.angle_beta   90.00
_cell.angle_gamma   90.00
#
_symmetry.space_group_name_H-M   'P 1'
#
loop_
_entity.id
_entity.type
_entity.pdbx_description
1 polymer ?
#
loop_
_entity_poly.entity_id
_entity_poly.type
_entity_poly.pdbx_seq_one_letter_code
_entity_poly.pdbx_strand_id
1 'polypeptide(L)'
;MTGPQLPELVPLALTSPPTVEAPVVARRVKPQRSREEVEEILAMPPRVLAAGEVLDEETLSSLEAVAFVFSPYRVTRAGSCFHPTQQRQMITIYNLLPHGTKGPWCARQGIKTLSINRWARTLQTAKSTDDGLDGIQRAKRTVDDAFRGRYSPEYIREIVIEYGLVPHGQKEAWLIEHGLAAHTVRRWTAMVADGDLPTRTSPRRIGTLTMDECVEIQQLRKEISTLMQQKRKLELDAKRREEVMQRALDKATERAERAELATDALGKALATMPGLPGVDSDVEEKSSPTPNSTSTRKDGKRKKR
;
A
#
# COMPACT_ATOMS: atom_id res chain seq x y z
N MET A 1 9.05 91.21 -51.36
CA MET A 1 10.36 90.96 -52.00
C MET A 1 10.25 89.64 -52.74
N THR A 2 10.06 89.73 -54.06
CA THR A 2 10.52 88.80 -55.12
C THR A 2 10.47 87.28 -54.88
N GLY A 3 9.64 86.58 -55.68
CA GLY A 3 9.68 85.12 -55.93
C GLY A 3 10.92 84.68 -56.74
N PRO A 4 10.91 83.62 -57.59
CA PRO A 4 9.79 82.78 -58.08
C PRO A 4 10.15 81.26 -58.28
N GLN A 5 9.28 80.55 -59.02
CA GLN A 5 9.53 79.38 -59.90
C GLN A 5 9.34 77.92 -59.40
N LEU A 6 8.17 77.37 -59.76
CA LEU A 6 7.89 76.00 -60.26
C LEU A 6 8.77 75.69 -61.52
N PRO A 7 8.84 74.46 -62.12
CA PRO A 7 7.90 73.32 -62.10
C PRO A 7 8.55 71.90 -62.19
N GLU A 8 7.70 70.89 -62.47
CA GLU A 8 7.92 69.78 -63.43
C GLU A 8 8.28 68.35 -62.94
N LEU A 9 7.23 67.50 -62.96
CA LEU A 9 7.07 66.16 -63.57
C LEU A 9 8.25 65.15 -63.60
N VAL A 10 7.99 63.94 -63.05
CA VAL A 10 7.85 62.62 -63.74
C VAL A 10 8.34 61.48 -62.81
N PRO A 11 7.62 60.32 -62.74
CA PRO A 11 7.86 59.22 -61.81
C PRO A 11 8.72 58.09 -62.41
N LEU A 12 9.44 57.33 -61.57
CA LEU A 12 10.00 55.99 -61.84
C LEU A 12 10.34 55.36 -60.46
N ALA A 13 9.52 54.41 -60.01
CA ALA A 13 9.74 52.97 -60.15
C ALA A 13 10.58 52.37 -59.02
N LEU A 14 9.95 51.40 -58.34
CA LEU A 14 10.54 50.19 -57.75
C LEU A 14 11.70 50.41 -56.78
N THR A 15 11.45 50.28 -55.46
CA THR A 15 12.01 49.17 -54.67
C THR A 15 11.28 49.14 -53.31
N SER A 16 10.49 48.10 -53.05
CA SER A 16 9.94 47.80 -51.73
C SER A 16 11.05 47.23 -50.83
N PRO A 17 11.17 47.64 -49.56
CA PRO A 17 12.04 46.96 -48.60
C PRO A 17 11.46 45.58 -48.24
N PRO A 18 12.29 44.53 -48.05
CA PRO A 18 11.80 43.19 -47.81
C PRO A 18 11.13 43.07 -46.44
N THR A 19 9.85 42.71 -46.46
CA THR A 19 9.09 42.23 -45.31
C THR A 19 9.76 40.96 -44.78
N VAL A 20 10.28 41.05 -43.56
CA VAL A 20 10.77 39.89 -42.81
C VAL A 20 9.54 39.08 -42.39
N GLU A 21 9.21 38.06 -43.17
CA GLU A 21 8.21 37.06 -42.83
C GLU A 21 8.73 36.21 -41.67
N ALA A 22 8.07 36.33 -40.51
CA ALA A 22 8.20 35.36 -39.43
C ALA A 22 7.75 33.97 -39.93
N PRO A 23 8.44 32.88 -39.56
CA PRO A 23 8.07 31.56 -40.03
C PRO A 23 6.74 31.14 -39.37
N VAL A 24 5.67 31.21 -40.16
CA VAL A 24 4.40 30.56 -39.84
C VAL A 24 4.69 29.08 -39.74
N VAL A 25 4.64 28.55 -38.52
CA VAL A 25 4.71 27.12 -38.23
C VAL A 25 3.58 26.45 -38.99
N ALA A 26 3.92 25.87 -40.14
CA ALA A 26 3.02 25.07 -40.95
C ALA A 26 2.56 23.87 -40.10
N ARG A 27 1.35 23.97 -39.54
CA ARG A 27 0.64 22.81 -39.03
C ARG A 27 0.53 21.84 -40.19
N ARG A 28 1.19 20.68 -40.07
CA ARG A 28 1.05 19.57 -41.01
C ARG A 28 -0.43 19.18 -41.10
N VAL A 29 -1.11 19.65 -42.12
CA VAL A 29 -2.44 19.19 -42.50
C VAL A 29 -2.25 17.75 -42.98
N LYS A 30 -2.75 16.78 -42.22
CA LYS A 30 -2.81 15.39 -42.68
C LYS A 30 -3.66 15.37 -43.95
N PRO A 31 -3.24 14.67 -45.02
CA PRO A 31 -4.05 14.55 -46.23
C PRO A 31 -5.41 13.95 -45.83
N GLN A 32 -6.45 14.75 -45.95
CA GLN A 32 -7.82 14.35 -45.64
C GLN A 32 -8.25 13.42 -46.76
N ARG A 33 -8.13 12.10 -46.55
CA ARG A 33 -8.74 11.10 -47.44
C ARG A 33 -10.22 11.43 -47.55
N SER A 34 -10.71 11.60 -48.78
CA SER A 34 -12.09 12.02 -48.97
C SER A 34 -13.02 10.92 -48.44
N ARG A 35 -14.06 11.33 -47.72
CA ARG A 35 -15.04 10.40 -47.16
C ARG A 35 -15.72 9.59 -48.28
N GLU A 36 -15.92 10.23 -49.42
CA GLU A 36 -16.59 9.70 -50.61
C GLU A 36 -15.84 8.50 -51.20
N GLU A 37 -14.51 8.59 -51.36
CA GLU A 37 -13.67 7.46 -51.83
C GLU A 37 -13.78 6.23 -50.92
N VAL A 38 -13.81 6.46 -49.59
CA VAL A 38 -13.93 5.36 -48.62
C VAL A 38 -15.31 4.72 -48.68
N GLU A 39 -16.37 5.51 -48.86
CA GLU A 39 -17.74 5.00 -49.00
C GLU A 39 -17.91 4.20 -50.30
N GLU A 40 -17.28 4.63 -51.40
CA GLU A 40 -17.26 3.89 -52.67
C GLU A 40 -16.60 2.50 -52.53
N ILE A 41 -15.44 2.44 -51.86
CA ILE A 41 -14.76 1.16 -51.59
C ILE A 41 -15.57 0.25 -50.64
N LEU A 42 -16.29 0.86 -49.70
CA LEU A 42 -17.18 0.12 -48.80
C LEU A 42 -18.42 -0.44 -49.53
N ALA A 43 -18.84 0.20 -50.64
CA ALA A 43 -19.94 -0.27 -51.48
C ALA A 43 -19.52 -1.42 -52.44
N MET A 44 -18.24 -1.50 -52.81
CA MET A 44 -17.70 -2.62 -53.60
C MET A 44 -17.69 -3.95 -52.82
N PRO A 45 -17.72 -5.13 -53.46
CA PRO A 45 -17.68 -6.42 -52.77
C PRO A 45 -16.34 -6.66 -52.03
N PRO A 46 -16.35 -7.28 -50.83
CA PRO A 46 -15.14 -7.45 -50.02
C PRO A 46 -14.17 -8.46 -50.59
N ARG A 47 -12.88 -8.17 -50.45
CA ARG A 47 -11.81 -9.17 -50.63
C ARG A 47 -11.56 -9.85 -49.29
N VAL A 48 -11.78 -11.15 -49.21
CA VAL A 48 -11.66 -11.89 -47.95
C VAL A 48 -10.23 -12.39 -47.77
N LEU A 49 -9.61 -12.07 -46.63
CA LEU A 49 -8.33 -12.62 -46.19
C LEU A 49 -8.57 -13.83 -45.30
N ALA A 50 -7.78 -14.89 -45.49
CA ALA A 50 -7.88 -16.08 -44.66
C ALA A 50 -7.41 -15.81 -43.22
N ALA A 51 -7.74 -16.73 -42.31
CA ALA A 51 -7.31 -16.62 -40.93
C ALA A 51 -5.77 -16.70 -40.84
N GLY A 52 -5.15 -15.68 -40.25
CA GLY A 52 -3.69 -15.58 -40.12
C GLY A 52 -2.98 -14.88 -41.27
N GLU A 53 -3.64 -14.64 -42.42
CA GLU A 53 -3.11 -13.82 -43.50
C GLU A 53 -3.09 -12.34 -43.11
N VAL A 54 -2.10 -11.63 -43.62
CA VAL A 54 -1.70 -10.28 -43.24
C VAL A 54 -1.48 -9.47 -44.52
N LEU A 55 -1.93 -8.22 -44.54
CA LEU A 55 -1.70 -7.30 -45.66
C LEU A 55 -0.24 -6.83 -45.73
N ASP A 56 0.28 -6.61 -46.93
CA ASP A 56 1.60 -5.99 -47.12
C ASP A 56 1.58 -4.52 -46.66
N GLU A 57 2.74 -4.01 -46.19
CA GLU A 57 2.85 -2.65 -45.62
C GLU A 57 2.39 -1.54 -46.59
N GLU A 58 2.63 -1.75 -47.89
CA GLU A 58 2.19 -0.85 -48.97
C GLU A 58 0.66 -0.82 -49.08
N THR A 59 0.03 -1.99 -49.10
CA THR A 59 -1.44 -2.12 -49.16
C THR A 59 -2.10 -1.60 -47.90
N LEU A 60 -1.50 -1.85 -46.73
CA LEU A 60 -1.99 -1.39 -45.42
C LEU A 60 -1.94 0.13 -45.27
N SER A 61 -0.95 0.77 -45.90
CA SER A 61 -0.83 2.23 -45.96
C SER A 61 -1.76 2.84 -47.01
N SER A 62 -2.27 2.06 -47.96
CA SER A 62 -3.21 2.51 -49.00
C SER A 62 -4.67 2.61 -48.50
N LEU A 63 -5.54 3.25 -49.28
CA LEU A 63 -6.99 3.29 -49.07
C LEU A 63 -7.64 1.94 -49.46
N GLU A 64 -6.96 1.16 -50.31
CA GLU A 64 -7.38 -0.18 -50.72
C GLU A 64 -7.50 -1.16 -49.54
N ALA A 65 -6.76 -0.94 -48.44
CA ALA A 65 -6.86 -1.76 -47.23
C ALA A 65 -8.29 -1.87 -46.68
N VAL A 66 -9.14 -0.86 -46.95
CA VAL A 66 -10.54 -0.81 -46.51
C VAL A 66 -11.41 -1.85 -47.21
N ALA A 67 -11.01 -2.30 -48.41
CA ALA A 67 -11.74 -3.30 -49.19
C ALA A 67 -11.63 -4.72 -48.60
N PHE A 68 -10.66 -4.96 -47.72
CA PHE A 68 -10.36 -6.29 -47.19
C PHE A 68 -11.19 -6.63 -45.95
N VAL A 69 -11.68 -7.87 -45.88
CA VAL A 69 -12.36 -8.45 -44.72
C VAL A 69 -11.49 -9.57 -44.14
N PHE A 70 -11.14 -9.45 -42.87
CA PHE A 70 -10.33 -10.44 -42.19
C PHE A 70 -11.21 -11.59 -41.71
N SER A 71 -10.83 -12.83 -42.01
CA SER A 71 -11.53 -13.99 -41.49
C SER A 71 -11.06 -14.30 -40.05
N PRO A 72 -11.98 -14.44 -39.08
CA PRO A 72 -11.61 -14.85 -37.74
C PRO A 72 -11.16 -16.31 -37.72
N TYR A 73 -10.16 -16.63 -36.91
CA TYR A 73 -9.70 -18.02 -36.75
C TYR A 73 -10.62 -18.82 -35.82
N ARG A 74 -11.42 -18.14 -34.98
CA ARG A 74 -12.48 -18.76 -34.15
C ARG A 74 -13.65 -17.80 -33.99
N VAL A 75 -14.86 -18.31 -34.05
CA VAL A 75 -16.09 -17.59 -33.71
C VAL A 75 -16.66 -18.20 -32.42
N THR A 76 -16.83 -17.38 -31.40
CA THR A 76 -17.40 -17.79 -30.11
C THR A 76 -18.71 -17.06 -29.85
N ARG A 77 -19.52 -17.52 -28.87
CA ARG A 77 -20.72 -16.80 -28.42
C ARG A 77 -20.42 -15.37 -27.94
N ALA A 78 -19.16 -15.10 -27.54
CA ALA A 78 -18.69 -13.78 -27.09
C ALA A 78 -18.17 -12.89 -28.23
N GLY A 79 -18.04 -13.41 -29.45
CA GLY A 79 -17.57 -12.68 -30.63
C GLY A 79 -16.49 -13.43 -31.43
N SER A 80 -16.01 -12.76 -32.47
CA SER A 80 -14.98 -13.23 -33.39
C SER A 80 -13.56 -13.00 -32.84
N CYS A 81 -12.74 -14.05 -32.89
CA CYS A 81 -11.34 -14.02 -32.47
C CYS A 81 -10.43 -13.91 -33.70
N PHE A 82 -9.54 -12.91 -33.68
CA PHE A 82 -8.58 -12.62 -34.75
C PHE A 82 -7.15 -12.80 -34.26
N HIS A 83 -6.23 -13.13 -35.16
CA HIS A 83 -4.83 -13.26 -34.81
C HIS A 83 -4.27 -11.89 -34.35
N PRO A 84 -3.32 -11.83 -33.38
CA PRO A 84 -2.79 -10.55 -32.90
C PRO A 84 -2.20 -9.66 -33.99
N THR A 85 -1.62 -10.26 -35.04
CA THR A 85 -1.11 -9.57 -36.23
C THR A 85 -2.25 -8.90 -37.01
N GLN A 86 -3.34 -9.63 -37.28
CA GLN A 86 -4.54 -9.08 -37.94
C GLN A 86 -5.18 -7.96 -37.11
N GLN A 87 -5.25 -8.11 -35.78
CA GLN A 87 -5.78 -7.06 -34.91
C GLN A 87 -4.99 -5.74 -35.06
N ARG A 88 -3.66 -5.80 -35.15
CA ARG A 88 -2.80 -4.62 -35.37
C ARG A 88 -3.09 -3.93 -36.71
N GLN A 89 -3.26 -4.71 -37.77
CA GLN A 89 -3.60 -4.17 -39.09
C GLN A 89 -4.99 -3.52 -39.09
N MET A 90 -5.97 -4.22 -38.52
CA MET A 90 -7.34 -3.71 -38.39
C MET A 90 -7.39 -2.40 -37.59
N ILE A 91 -6.60 -2.28 -36.51
CA ILE A 91 -6.49 -1.02 -35.75
C ILE A 91 -5.88 0.08 -36.61
N THR A 92 -4.86 -0.25 -37.40
CA THR A 92 -4.18 0.72 -38.26
C THR A 92 -5.13 1.24 -39.33
N ILE A 93 -5.84 0.35 -40.04
CA ILE A 93 -6.87 0.71 -41.01
C ILE A 93 -7.96 1.56 -40.34
N TYR A 94 -8.45 1.15 -39.16
CA TYR A 94 -9.48 1.89 -38.43
C TYR A 94 -9.06 3.33 -38.07
N ASN A 95 -7.78 3.54 -37.74
CA ASN A 95 -7.26 4.86 -37.42
C ASN A 95 -7.08 5.75 -38.66
N LEU A 96 -6.93 5.15 -39.85
CA LEU A 96 -6.84 5.86 -41.13
C LEU A 96 -8.22 6.23 -41.70
N LEU A 97 -9.30 5.61 -41.22
CA LEU A 97 -10.66 5.88 -41.69
C LEU A 97 -11.18 7.27 -41.24
N PRO A 98 -11.83 8.04 -42.14
CA PRO A 98 -12.58 9.24 -41.79
C PRO A 98 -13.68 8.99 -40.75
N HIS A 99 -14.11 10.07 -40.08
CA HIS A 99 -15.30 10.00 -39.22
C HIS A 99 -16.55 9.70 -40.05
N GLY A 100 -17.41 8.80 -39.56
CA GLY A 100 -18.61 8.33 -40.27
C GLY A 100 -18.44 6.97 -40.96
N THR A 101 -17.26 6.65 -41.51
CA THR A 101 -17.01 5.39 -42.25
C THR A 101 -16.53 4.23 -41.38
N LYS A 102 -16.08 4.54 -40.17
CA LYS A 102 -15.65 3.56 -39.14
C LYS A 102 -16.72 2.54 -38.76
N GLY A 103 -17.98 2.97 -38.66
CA GLY A 103 -19.11 2.10 -38.31
C GLY A 103 -19.39 1.06 -39.40
N PRO A 104 -19.66 1.50 -40.64
CA PRO A 104 -19.85 0.61 -41.78
C PRO A 104 -18.68 -0.37 -42.00
N TRP A 105 -17.43 0.11 -41.88
CA TRP A 105 -16.27 -0.78 -41.98
C TRP A 105 -16.24 -1.84 -40.87
N CYS A 106 -16.51 -1.48 -39.61
CA CYS A 106 -16.60 -2.46 -38.52
C CYS A 106 -17.72 -3.49 -38.74
N ALA A 107 -18.89 -3.03 -39.21
CA ALA A 107 -20.02 -3.91 -39.52
C ALA A 107 -19.65 -4.94 -40.59
N ARG A 108 -18.90 -4.52 -41.61
CA ARG A 108 -18.37 -5.38 -42.67
C ARG A 108 -17.45 -6.50 -42.15
N GLN A 109 -16.68 -6.22 -41.08
CA GLN A 109 -15.83 -7.20 -40.41
C GLN A 109 -16.58 -8.08 -39.39
N GLY A 110 -17.87 -7.82 -39.16
CA GLY A 110 -18.64 -8.50 -38.11
C GLY A 110 -18.20 -8.15 -36.69
N ILE A 111 -17.59 -6.98 -36.48
CA ILE A 111 -17.10 -6.54 -35.16
C ILE A 111 -17.74 -5.22 -34.72
N LYS A 112 -17.70 -4.97 -33.41
CA LYS A 112 -18.10 -3.68 -32.83
C LYS A 112 -16.90 -2.75 -32.78
N THR A 113 -17.13 -1.45 -32.92
CA THR A 113 -16.09 -0.40 -32.73
C THR A 113 -15.41 -0.50 -31.37
N LEU A 114 -16.17 -0.87 -30.33
CA LEU A 114 -15.64 -1.11 -28.98
C LEU A 114 -14.56 -2.21 -28.94
N SER A 115 -14.63 -3.21 -29.81
CA SER A 115 -13.62 -4.28 -29.88
C SER A 115 -12.28 -3.72 -30.32
N ILE A 116 -12.25 -2.86 -31.34
CA ILE A 116 -11.03 -2.19 -31.83
C ILE A 116 -10.45 -1.27 -30.76
N ASN A 117 -11.29 -0.48 -30.09
CA ASN A 117 -10.85 0.38 -28.99
C ASN A 117 -10.30 -0.41 -27.81
N ARG A 118 -10.81 -1.64 -27.58
CA ARG A 118 -10.28 -2.55 -26.57
C ARG A 118 -8.91 -3.08 -27.00
N TRP A 119 -8.77 -3.54 -28.24
CA TRP A 119 -7.50 -4.04 -28.78
C TRP A 119 -6.41 -2.97 -28.84
N ALA A 120 -6.76 -1.75 -29.27
CA ALA A 120 -5.85 -0.61 -29.29
C ALA A 120 -5.33 -0.27 -27.88
N ARG A 121 -6.22 -0.27 -26.87
CA ARG A 121 -5.83 -0.11 -25.47
C ARG A 121 -4.92 -1.23 -25.00
N THR A 122 -5.22 -2.49 -25.31
CA THR A 122 -4.33 -3.60 -24.93
C THR A 122 -2.97 -3.51 -25.60
N LEU A 123 -2.88 -3.05 -26.85
CA LEU A 123 -1.59 -2.87 -27.54
C LEU A 123 -0.81 -1.66 -27.02
N GLN A 124 -1.47 -0.55 -26.71
CA GLN A 124 -0.83 0.58 -26.03
C GLN A 124 -0.32 0.18 -24.65
N THR A 125 -1.07 -0.65 -23.94
CA THR A 125 -0.65 -1.19 -22.64
C THR A 125 0.54 -2.15 -22.80
N ALA A 126 0.54 -2.99 -23.85
CA ALA A 126 1.65 -3.89 -24.18
C ALA A 126 2.92 -3.14 -24.61
N LYS A 127 2.79 -2.04 -25.35
CA LYS A 127 3.92 -1.18 -25.75
C LYS A 127 4.49 -0.42 -24.56
N SER A 128 3.61 0.06 -23.68
CA SER A 128 3.96 0.60 -22.36
C SER A 128 4.59 -0.42 -21.41
N THR A 129 4.54 -1.73 -21.73
CA THR A 129 5.18 -2.78 -20.93
C THR A 129 6.70 -2.82 -21.13
N ASP A 130 7.20 -2.32 -22.27
CA ASP A 130 8.64 -2.10 -22.51
C ASP A 130 9.12 -0.74 -21.94
N ASP A 131 8.22 0.21 -21.68
CA ASP A 131 8.53 1.57 -21.19
C ASP A 131 8.55 1.70 -19.63
N GLY A 132 8.68 0.59 -18.89
CA GLY A 132 8.86 0.65 -17.43
C GLY A 132 7.59 0.88 -16.58
N LEU A 133 6.38 0.85 -17.17
CA LEU A 133 5.08 0.95 -16.46
C LEU A 133 4.56 -0.40 -15.93
N ASP A 134 5.48 -1.27 -15.57
CA ASP A 134 5.26 -2.65 -15.13
C ASP A 134 4.71 -2.74 -13.69
N GLY A 135 4.75 -1.63 -12.93
CA GLY A 135 4.20 -1.52 -11.59
C GLY A 135 2.68 -1.69 -11.53
N ILE A 136 1.93 -1.18 -12.52
CA ILE A 136 0.44 -1.17 -12.47
C ILE A 136 -0.14 -2.57 -12.74
N GLN A 137 0.46 -3.34 -13.66
CA GLN A 137 0.03 -4.71 -13.95
C GLN A 137 0.55 -5.73 -12.94
N ARG A 138 1.80 -5.60 -12.44
CA ARG A 138 2.24 -6.33 -11.24
C ARG A 138 1.30 -6.05 -10.08
N ALA A 139 0.96 -4.80 -9.85
CA ALA A 139 0.06 -4.41 -8.79
C ALA A 139 -1.38 -4.93 -8.95
N LYS A 140 -1.85 -5.11 -10.19
CA LYS A 140 -3.14 -5.75 -10.46
C LYS A 140 -3.09 -7.25 -10.17
N ARG A 141 -1.95 -7.92 -10.42
CA ARG A 141 -1.73 -9.32 -10.04
C ARG A 141 -1.52 -9.49 -8.52
N THR A 142 -0.89 -8.53 -7.83
CA THR A 142 -0.73 -8.57 -6.36
C THR A 142 -2.06 -8.45 -5.61
N VAL A 143 -3.05 -7.77 -6.19
CA VAL A 143 -4.43 -7.70 -5.66
C VAL A 143 -5.08 -9.09 -5.58
N ASP A 144 -4.92 -9.90 -6.62
CA ASP A 144 -5.43 -11.27 -6.66
C ASP A 144 -4.63 -12.19 -5.74
N ASP A 145 -3.34 -11.91 -5.54
CA ASP A 145 -2.44 -12.71 -4.71
C ASP A 145 -2.59 -12.47 -3.21
N ALA A 146 -2.93 -11.25 -2.80
CA ALA A 146 -3.29 -10.94 -1.42
C ALA A 146 -4.57 -11.67 -0.98
N PHE A 147 -5.51 -11.83 -1.91
CA PHE A 147 -6.75 -12.58 -1.66
C PHE A 147 -6.52 -14.11 -1.63
N ARG A 148 -5.50 -14.62 -2.35
CA ARG A 148 -5.04 -16.01 -2.25
C ARG A 148 -4.22 -16.32 -0.99
N GLY A 149 -3.95 -15.32 -0.16
CA GLY A 149 -3.30 -15.50 1.12
C GLY A 149 -1.78 -15.54 1.12
N ARG A 150 -1.13 -14.95 0.10
CA ARG A 150 0.33 -14.84 0.07
C ARG A 150 0.90 -13.88 1.11
N TYR A 151 0.11 -12.94 1.63
CA TYR A 151 0.56 -11.95 2.61
C TYR A 151 -0.07 -12.17 3.99
N SER A 152 0.75 -12.07 5.04
CA SER A 152 0.27 -12.14 6.42
C SER A 152 -0.50 -10.87 6.79
N PRO A 153 -1.50 -10.96 7.68
CA PRO A 153 -2.28 -9.81 8.11
C PRO A 153 -1.43 -8.74 8.83
N GLU A 154 -0.32 -9.13 9.46
CA GLU A 154 0.64 -8.24 10.10
C GLU A 154 1.38 -7.40 9.05
N TYR A 155 1.84 -8.05 7.98
CA TYR A 155 2.46 -7.36 6.84
C TYR A 155 1.53 -6.33 6.21
N ILE A 156 0.24 -6.68 6.03
CA ILE A 156 -0.74 -5.74 5.48
C ILE A 156 -0.92 -4.52 6.39
N ARG A 157 -0.97 -4.72 7.72
CA ARG A 157 -1.06 -3.61 8.69
C ARG A 157 0.16 -2.69 8.61
N GLU A 158 1.35 -3.26 8.51
CA GLU A 158 2.60 -2.50 8.43
C GLU A 158 2.64 -1.63 7.17
N ILE A 159 2.38 -2.23 6.01
CA ILE A 159 2.30 -1.53 4.73
C ILE A 159 1.27 -0.40 4.73
N VAL A 160 0.09 -0.60 5.32
CA VAL A 160 -0.94 0.45 5.39
C VAL A 160 -0.50 1.61 6.28
N ILE A 161 0.15 1.32 7.41
CA ILE A 161 0.69 2.36 8.30
C ILE A 161 1.78 3.16 7.58
N GLU A 162 2.73 2.48 6.93
CA GLU A 162 3.79 3.12 6.15
C GLU A 162 3.23 4.03 5.06
N TYR A 163 2.29 3.52 4.25
CA TYR A 163 1.62 4.30 3.21
C TYR A 163 0.83 5.49 3.78
N GLY A 164 0.23 5.33 4.96
CA GLY A 164 -0.43 6.42 5.68
C GLY A 164 0.53 7.55 6.02
N LEU A 165 1.78 7.21 6.37
CA LEU A 165 2.86 8.13 6.74
C LEU A 165 3.56 8.82 5.56
N VAL A 166 3.36 8.34 4.32
CA VAL A 166 3.96 8.96 3.13
C VAL A 166 3.36 10.36 2.89
N PRO A 167 4.20 11.40 2.67
CA PRO A 167 3.74 12.75 2.34
C PRO A 167 2.86 12.80 1.09
N HIS A 168 1.95 13.78 1.04
CA HIS A 168 1.10 13.99 -0.12
C HIS A 168 1.96 14.31 -1.36
N GLY A 169 1.77 13.58 -2.46
CA GLY A 169 2.55 13.70 -3.69
C GLY A 169 3.66 12.65 -3.88
N GLN A 170 4.12 11.97 -2.82
CA GLN A 170 5.12 10.88 -2.94
C GLN A 170 4.49 9.49 -2.96
N LYS A 171 3.16 9.40 -2.74
CA LYS A 171 2.42 8.13 -2.66
C LYS A 171 2.51 7.29 -3.94
N GLU A 172 2.57 7.93 -5.11
CA GLU A 172 2.69 7.20 -6.38
C GLU A 172 4.07 6.55 -6.55
N ALA A 173 5.15 7.25 -6.22
CA ALA A 173 6.51 6.70 -6.25
C ALA A 173 6.64 5.53 -5.26
N TRP A 174 6.15 5.70 -4.04
CA TRP A 174 6.15 4.66 -3.02
C TRP A 174 5.38 3.40 -3.47
N LEU A 175 4.22 3.57 -4.13
CA LEU A 175 3.45 2.46 -4.68
C LEU A 175 4.20 1.70 -5.78
N ILE A 176 4.95 2.42 -6.63
CA ILE A 176 5.79 1.81 -7.68
C ILE A 176 6.93 1.01 -7.07
N GLU A 177 7.62 1.56 -6.06
CA GLU A 177 8.71 0.88 -5.34
C GLU A 177 8.23 -0.43 -4.68
N HIS A 178 7.04 -0.40 -4.07
CA HIS A 178 6.47 -1.56 -3.39
C HIS A 178 5.73 -2.52 -4.34
N GLY A 179 5.61 -2.18 -5.63
CA GLY A 179 4.87 -2.98 -6.62
C GLY A 179 3.38 -3.11 -6.31
N LEU A 180 2.82 -2.11 -5.62
CA LEU A 180 1.43 -2.08 -5.16
C LEU A 180 0.62 -1.06 -5.97
N ALA A 181 -0.70 -1.27 -6.06
CA ALA A 181 -1.59 -0.34 -6.74
C ALA A 181 -2.34 0.48 -5.71
N ALA A 182 -2.66 1.72 -6.07
CA ALA A 182 -3.41 2.63 -5.21
C ALA A 182 -4.73 2.03 -4.72
N HIS A 183 -5.43 1.27 -5.57
CA HIS A 183 -6.69 0.62 -5.18
C HIS A 183 -6.48 -0.55 -4.19
N THR A 184 -5.35 -1.27 -4.28
CA THR A 184 -4.96 -2.32 -3.33
C THR A 184 -4.80 -1.75 -1.94
N VAL A 185 -4.00 -0.68 -1.83
CA VAL A 185 -3.70 -0.06 -0.55
C VAL A 185 -4.94 0.61 0.04
N ARG A 186 -5.78 1.27 -0.79
CA ARG A 186 -7.08 1.79 -0.32
C ARG A 186 -7.98 0.70 0.25
N ARG A 187 -8.04 -0.47 -0.40
CA ARG A 187 -8.83 -1.60 0.09
C ARG A 187 -8.26 -2.19 1.38
N TRP A 188 -6.95 -2.34 1.47
CA TRP A 188 -6.28 -2.77 2.71
C TRP A 188 -6.49 -1.77 3.83
N THR A 189 -6.46 -0.47 3.53
CA THR A 189 -6.75 0.60 4.50
C THR A 189 -8.15 0.44 5.08
N ALA A 190 -9.16 0.18 4.24
CA ALA A 190 -10.51 -0.09 4.70
C ALA A 190 -10.59 -1.37 5.56
N MET A 191 -9.90 -2.45 5.17
CA MET A 191 -9.86 -3.68 5.99
C MET A 191 -9.15 -3.50 7.34
N VAL A 192 -8.12 -2.66 7.41
CA VAL A 192 -7.42 -2.33 8.66
C VAL A 192 -8.33 -1.49 9.56
N ALA A 193 -9.00 -0.48 8.99
CA ALA A 193 -9.91 0.40 9.72
C ALA A 193 -11.14 -0.35 10.26
N ASP A 194 -11.71 -1.28 9.46
CA ASP A 194 -12.88 -2.07 9.85
C ASP A 194 -12.53 -3.27 10.75
N GLY A 195 -11.24 -3.62 10.87
CA GLY A 195 -10.79 -4.79 11.64
C GLY A 195 -10.98 -6.15 10.94
N ASP A 196 -11.31 -6.15 9.65
CA ASP A 196 -11.67 -7.33 8.82
C ASP A 196 -10.47 -8.09 8.22
N LEU A 197 -9.24 -7.75 8.63
CA LEU A 197 -8.01 -8.43 8.21
C LEU A 197 -7.98 -9.96 8.45
N PRO A 198 -8.39 -10.50 9.62
CA PRO A 198 -8.32 -11.94 9.89
C PRO A 198 -9.40 -12.72 9.13
N THR A 199 -10.53 -12.11 8.84
CA THR A 199 -11.66 -12.73 8.13
C THR A 199 -11.53 -12.61 6.61
N ARG A 200 -10.57 -11.82 6.11
CA ARG A 200 -10.32 -11.54 4.67
C ARG A 200 -11.61 -11.22 3.90
N THR A 201 -12.60 -10.69 4.61
CA THR A 201 -13.90 -10.37 4.04
C THR A 201 -13.77 -9.05 3.31
N SER A 202 -14.43 -8.94 2.15
CA SER A 202 -14.39 -7.67 1.42
C SER A 202 -15.04 -6.59 2.30
N PRO A 203 -14.35 -5.47 2.56
CA PRO A 203 -14.85 -4.46 3.48
C PRO A 203 -16.20 -3.93 2.97
N ARG A 204 -17.19 -3.86 3.87
CA ARG A 204 -18.53 -3.36 3.56
C ARG A 204 -18.58 -1.83 3.55
N ARG A 205 -17.63 -1.16 4.21
CA ARG A 205 -17.55 0.30 4.33
C ARG A 205 -16.19 0.78 3.86
N ILE A 206 -16.14 2.02 3.35
CA ILE A 206 -14.88 2.67 2.99
C ILE A 206 -14.32 3.27 4.28
N GLY A 207 -13.78 2.42 5.15
CA GLY A 207 -13.00 2.88 6.30
C GLY A 207 -11.77 3.65 5.82
N THR A 208 -11.48 4.79 6.43
CA THR A 208 -10.28 5.59 6.16
C THR A 208 -9.40 5.63 7.39
N LEU A 209 -8.09 5.56 7.20
CA LEU A 209 -7.11 5.72 8.26
C LEU A 209 -6.37 7.04 8.00
N THR A 210 -6.41 7.93 8.98
CA THR A 210 -5.77 9.24 8.93
C THR A 210 -4.29 9.16 9.28
N MET A 211 -3.54 10.18 8.89
CA MET A 211 -2.11 10.30 9.23
C MET A 211 -1.90 10.28 10.75
N ASP A 212 -2.74 11.01 11.50
CA ASP A 212 -2.65 11.12 12.95
C ASP A 212 -2.90 9.77 13.64
N GLU A 213 -3.88 9.01 13.15
CA GLU A 213 -4.12 7.63 13.62
C GLU A 213 -2.93 6.70 13.33
N CYS A 214 -2.27 6.83 12.16
CA CYS A 214 -1.06 6.07 11.88
C CYS A 214 0.08 6.38 12.86
N VAL A 215 0.26 7.66 13.19
CA VAL A 215 1.28 8.12 14.15
C VAL A 215 0.96 7.61 15.55
N GLU A 216 -0.30 7.71 15.98
CA GLU A 216 -0.77 7.20 17.26
C GLU A 216 -0.53 5.69 17.39
N ILE A 217 -0.86 4.91 16.35
CA ILE A 217 -0.60 3.46 16.33
C ILE A 217 0.89 3.16 16.53
N GLN A 218 1.80 3.92 15.91
CA GLN A 218 3.23 3.72 16.11
C GLN A 218 3.69 4.08 17.53
N GLN A 219 3.14 5.14 18.11
CA GLN A 219 3.43 5.54 19.49
C GLN A 219 2.97 4.47 20.47
N LEU A 220 1.73 4.01 20.34
CA LEU A 220 1.16 2.94 21.16
C LEU A 220 1.97 1.64 21.06
N ARG A 221 2.46 1.28 19.87
CA ARG A 221 3.35 0.11 19.70
C ARG A 221 4.64 0.25 20.50
N LYS A 222 5.28 1.44 20.47
CA LYS A 222 6.48 1.72 21.26
C LYS A 222 6.19 1.64 22.75
N GLU A 223 5.11 2.26 23.21
CA GLU A 223 4.69 2.21 24.61
C GLU A 223 4.42 0.78 25.09
N ILE A 224 3.65 -0.01 24.35
CA ILE A 224 3.39 -1.42 24.66
C ILE A 224 4.72 -2.21 24.78
N SER A 225 5.66 -2.00 23.85
CA SER A 225 6.96 -2.68 23.91
C SER A 225 7.74 -2.31 25.18
N THR A 226 7.72 -1.04 25.58
CA THR A 226 8.42 -0.56 26.78
C THR A 226 7.77 -1.11 28.05
N LEU A 227 6.44 -1.12 28.11
CA LEU A 227 5.66 -1.67 29.22
C LEU A 227 5.88 -3.18 29.35
N MET A 228 5.96 -3.91 28.23
CA MET A 228 6.27 -5.33 28.25
C MET A 228 7.68 -5.61 28.80
N GLN A 229 8.68 -4.82 28.43
CA GLN A 229 10.04 -4.95 28.97
C GLN A 229 10.07 -4.65 30.47
N GLN A 230 9.39 -3.60 30.91
CA GLN A 230 9.27 -3.24 32.32
C GLN A 230 8.58 -4.36 33.12
N LYS A 231 7.49 -4.91 32.60
CA LYS A 231 6.78 -6.03 33.22
C LYS A 231 7.70 -7.24 33.40
N ARG A 232 8.44 -7.64 32.36
CA ARG A 232 9.41 -8.75 32.43
C ARG A 232 10.49 -8.51 33.50
N LYS A 233 10.99 -7.28 33.61
CA LYS A 233 11.98 -6.93 34.63
C LYS A 233 11.41 -7.04 36.04
N LEU A 234 10.20 -6.52 36.27
CA LEU A 234 9.52 -6.61 37.56
C LEU A 234 9.19 -8.06 37.94
N GLU A 235 8.78 -8.89 36.98
CA GLU A 235 8.54 -10.33 37.20
C GLU A 235 9.82 -11.05 37.62
N LEU A 236 10.96 -10.76 36.99
CA LEU A 236 12.24 -11.34 37.39
C LEU A 236 12.69 -10.88 38.78
N ASP A 237 12.49 -9.62 39.11
CA ASP A 237 12.81 -9.08 40.42
C ASP A 237 11.88 -9.65 41.51
N ALA A 238 10.60 -9.88 41.20
CA ALA A 238 9.65 -10.55 42.08
C ALA A 238 10.08 -12.00 42.35
N LYS A 239 10.42 -12.77 41.31
CA LYS A 239 10.92 -14.15 41.45
C LYS A 239 12.17 -14.23 42.32
N ARG A 240 13.11 -13.30 42.15
CA ARG A 240 14.31 -13.24 43.02
C ARG A 240 13.96 -13.00 44.49
N ARG A 241 12.99 -12.12 44.77
CA ARG A 241 12.53 -11.86 46.15
C ARG A 241 11.83 -13.07 46.74
N GLU A 242 10.99 -13.73 45.96
CA GLU A 242 10.31 -14.98 46.34
C GLU A 242 11.33 -16.07 46.66
N GLU A 243 12.36 -16.27 45.82
CA GLU A 243 13.43 -17.23 46.08
C GLU A 243 14.23 -16.92 47.36
N VAL A 244 14.54 -15.65 47.60
CA VAL A 244 15.23 -15.24 48.83
C VAL A 244 14.36 -15.48 50.06
N MET A 245 13.07 -15.16 49.98
CA MET A 245 12.10 -15.41 51.04
C MET A 245 11.95 -16.92 51.30
N GLN A 246 11.85 -17.73 50.25
CA GLN A 246 11.75 -19.17 50.35
C GLN A 246 12.98 -19.75 51.06
N ARG A 247 14.19 -19.37 50.64
CA ARG A 247 15.43 -19.78 51.32
C ARG A 247 15.49 -19.33 52.78
N ALA A 248 14.89 -18.19 53.13
CA ALA A 248 14.83 -17.72 54.50
C ALA A 248 13.84 -18.54 55.33
N LEU A 249 12.69 -18.92 54.75
CA LEU A 249 11.72 -19.82 55.35
C LEU A 249 12.33 -21.21 55.58
N ASP A 250 12.99 -21.79 54.59
CA ASP A 250 13.65 -23.10 54.71
C ASP A 250 14.72 -23.10 55.82
N LYS A 251 15.49 -22.00 55.94
CA LYS A 251 16.45 -21.83 57.05
C LYS A 251 15.78 -21.61 58.41
N ALA A 252 14.58 -21.07 58.44
CA ALA A 252 13.83 -20.88 59.68
C ALA A 252 13.20 -22.20 60.15
N THR A 253 12.66 -22.99 59.22
CA THR A 253 12.12 -24.33 59.51
C THR A 253 13.23 -25.25 60.02
N GLU A 254 14.39 -25.28 59.37
CA GLU A 254 15.52 -26.08 59.85
C GLU A 254 16.02 -25.65 61.25
N ARG A 255 15.89 -24.36 61.62
CA ARG A 255 16.26 -23.90 62.97
C ARG A 255 15.21 -24.30 63.99
N ALA A 256 13.93 -24.23 63.64
CA ALA A 256 12.84 -24.70 64.50
C ALA A 256 12.98 -26.20 64.77
N GLU A 257 13.21 -27.01 63.74
CA GLU A 257 13.43 -28.46 63.88
C GLU A 257 14.64 -28.78 64.77
N ARG A 258 15.77 -28.07 64.61
CA ARG A 258 16.94 -28.24 65.49
C ARG A 258 16.64 -27.84 66.94
N ALA A 259 15.88 -26.77 67.15
CA ALA A 259 15.48 -26.35 68.49
C ALA A 259 14.55 -27.37 69.15
N GLU A 260 13.59 -27.92 68.40
CA GLU A 260 12.68 -28.99 68.87
C GLU A 260 13.45 -30.25 69.28
N LEU A 261 14.39 -30.71 68.45
CA LEU A 261 15.25 -31.85 68.79
C LEU A 261 16.09 -31.59 70.06
N ALA A 262 16.58 -30.38 70.26
CA ALA A 262 17.31 -30.01 71.47
C ALA A 262 16.38 -30.00 72.71
N THR A 263 15.16 -29.46 72.60
CA THR A 263 14.19 -29.48 73.69
C THR A 263 13.74 -30.91 74.04
N ASP A 264 13.57 -31.78 73.05
CA ASP A 264 13.26 -33.19 73.27
C ASP A 264 14.40 -33.93 73.98
N ALA A 265 15.64 -33.67 73.60
CA ALA A 265 16.81 -34.24 74.26
C ALA A 265 16.91 -33.77 75.73
N LEU A 266 16.66 -32.49 76.00
CA LEU A 266 16.61 -31.95 77.36
C LEU A 266 15.44 -32.54 78.17
N GLY A 267 14.27 -32.68 77.55
CA GLY A 267 13.10 -33.32 78.17
C GLY A 267 13.37 -34.79 78.54
N LYS A 268 14.03 -35.54 77.65
CA LYS A 268 14.48 -36.91 77.93
C LYS A 268 15.51 -36.95 79.05
N ALA A 269 16.51 -36.06 79.04
CA ALA A 269 17.54 -35.99 80.07
C ALA A 269 16.92 -35.71 81.46
N LEU A 270 16.00 -34.76 81.55
CA LEU A 270 15.23 -34.46 82.77
C LEU A 270 14.43 -35.66 83.26
N ALA A 271 13.75 -36.38 82.35
CA ALA A 271 12.98 -37.57 82.70
C ALA A 271 13.87 -38.74 83.19
N THR A 272 15.12 -38.80 82.75
CA THR A 272 16.10 -39.83 83.18
C THR A 272 16.92 -39.44 84.42
N MET A 273 16.81 -38.21 84.92
CA MET A 273 17.48 -37.82 86.16
C MET A 273 16.77 -38.44 87.37
N PRO A 274 17.46 -39.19 88.26
CA PRO A 274 16.88 -39.62 89.52
C PRO A 274 16.74 -38.42 90.46
N GLY A 275 15.57 -38.28 91.09
CA GLY A 275 15.28 -37.16 92.00
C GLY A 275 16.29 -37.08 93.14
N LEU A 276 17.11 -36.02 93.15
CA LEU A 276 17.89 -35.62 94.32
C LEU A 276 17.01 -34.76 95.25
N PRO A 277 16.99 -35.02 96.58
CA PRO A 277 16.30 -34.15 97.51
C PRO A 277 17.18 -32.96 97.92
N GLY A 278 16.61 -31.75 97.79
CA GLY A 278 16.83 -30.57 98.63
C GLY A 278 18.21 -29.91 98.68
N VAL A 279 18.33 -28.70 98.11
CA VAL A 279 19.12 -27.59 98.68
C VAL A 279 18.42 -26.27 98.35
N ASP A 280 18.00 -25.57 99.41
CA ASP A 280 17.45 -24.21 99.39
C ASP A 280 18.48 -23.17 98.91
N SER A 281 18.03 -22.15 98.17
CA SER A 281 18.62 -20.80 98.25
C SER A 281 17.58 -19.76 97.83
N ASP A 282 16.96 -19.15 98.84
CA ASP A 282 16.44 -17.79 98.77
C ASP A 282 17.52 -16.83 98.24
N VAL A 283 17.21 -16.01 97.24
CA VAL A 283 17.66 -14.62 97.14
C VAL A 283 16.64 -13.80 96.34
N GLU A 284 15.79 -13.10 97.09
CA GLU A 284 15.32 -11.72 96.93
C GLU A 284 14.97 -11.16 95.52
N GLU A 285 13.67 -11.02 95.36
CA GLU A 285 12.97 -9.94 94.65
C GLU A 285 13.52 -8.54 94.97
N LYS A 286 13.96 -7.79 93.95
CA LYS A 286 13.95 -6.32 93.99
C LYS A 286 14.01 -5.65 92.61
N SER A 287 12.94 -4.92 92.36
CA SER A 287 12.90 -3.63 91.64
C SER A 287 13.01 -3.59 90.12
N SER A 288 11.85 -3.35 89.51
CA SER A 288 11.68 -2.60 88.25
C SER A 288 12.42 -1.25 88.27
N PRO A 289 12.64 -0.66 87.09
CA PRO A 289 11.92 0.59 86.85
C PRO A 289 11.34 0.72 85.44
N THR A 290 10.07 1.11 85.37
CA THR A 290 9.51 1.92 84.28
C THR A 290 10.18 3.31 84.30
N PRO A 291 10.25 4.07 83.19
CA PRO A 291 9.05 4.84 82.83
C PRO A 291 8.85 5.27 81.35
N ASN A 292 7.58 5.53 81.07
CA ASN A 292 6.98 6.60 80.28
C ASN A 292 6.94 6.52 78.74
N SER A 293 5.72 6.31 78.28
CA SER A 293 5.15 6.86 77.07
C SER A 293 5.13 8.40 77.09
N THR A 294 5.48 9.04 75.98
CA THR A 294 4.98 10.37 75.65
C THR A 294 4.83 10.54 74.14
N SER A 295 3.59 10.87 73.77
CA SER A 295 3.09 11.28 72.48
C SER A 295 3.81 12.51 71.92
N THR A 296 4.13 12.51 70.62
CA THR A 296 3.97 13.71 69.78
C THR A 296 3.49 13.35 68.38
N ARG A 297 2.22 13.66 68.14
CA ARG A 297 1.63 13.97 66.83
C ARG A 297 2.42 15.11 66.16
N LYS A 298 2.74 15.00 64.87
CA LYS A 298 2.72 16.16 63.98
C LYS A 298 2.38 15.78 62.54
N ASP A 299 1.35 16.47 62.07
CA ASP A 299 0.75 16.45 60.75
C ASP A 299 1.69 16.83 59.59
N GLY A 300 1.36 16.28 58.43
CA GLY A 300 1.29 17.04 57.18
C GLY A 300 2.48 16.93 56.24
N LYS A 301 2.31 16.27 55.08
CA LYS A 301 1.79 16.94 53.87
C LYS A 301 1.66 15.95 52.70
N ARG A 302 0.42 15.76 52.23
CA ARG A 302 0.12 15.36 50.85
C ARG A 302 0.69 16.42 49.89
N LYS A 303 1.39 15.99 48.84
CA LYS A 303 1.48 16.74 47.59
C LYS A 303 1.15 15.78 46.45
N LYS A 304 -0.09 15.84 45.98
CA LYS A 304 -0.49 15.40 44.64
C LYS A 304 -0.56 16.67 43.79
N ARG A 305 0.24 16.73 42.74
CA ARG A 305 -0.13 17.19 41.42
C ARG A 305 0.89 16.62 40.44
#